data_AF-A0A2E8DZG5-F1
#
_entry.id   AF-A0A2E8DZG5-F1
#
_cell.length_a   1.000
_cell.length_b   1.000
_cell.length_c   1.000
_cell.angle_alpha   90.00
_cell.angle_beta   90.00
_cell.angle_gamma   90.00
#
_symmetry.space_group_name_H-M   'P 1'
#
loop_
_entity.id
_entity.type
_entity.pdbx_description
1 polymer ?
#
loop_
_entity_poly.entity_id
_entity_poly.type
_entity_poly.pdbx_seq_one_letter_code
_entity_poly.pdbx_strand_id
1 'polypeptide(L)'
;MAIQSLQGNMIQNQYGNGIVCQGPMLTASPFLTDSFQQQLPHEYWYQSPVYDDDGNVIYYQDVRTGQKDSASLNWGFSITFSLPLDNSLQKRCKAMADKWLAIQDQNLKDKQLSWHVARLKECGALKKSGIEFAKGSVFYSLCEDVRVLPKMGQVLPHRHEVPPITSSSFSKPE
;
A
#
# COMPACT_ATOMS: atom_id res chain seq x y z
N MET A 1 -19.35 -22.70 31.27
CA MET A 1 -18.60 -22.11 30.15
C MET A 1 -19.55 -21.96 28.97
N ALA A 2 -19.76 -20.73 28.48
CA ALA A 2 -20.58 -20.48 27.31
C ALA A 2 -19.71 -20.60 26.06
N ILE A 3 -19.90 -21.67 25.28
CA ILE A 3 -19.32 -21.78 23.94
C ILE A 3 -20.20 -20.92 23.05
N GLN A 4 -19.71 -19.74 22.68
CA GLN A 4 -20.37 -18.93 21.67
C GLN A 4 -20.12 -19.61 20.32
N SER A 5 -21.17 -20.21 19.75
CA SER A 5 -21.15 -20.71 18.38
C SER A 5 -21.10 -19.50 17.45
N LEU A 6 -19.90 -19.01 17.16
CA LEU A 6 -19.68 -18.07 16.06
C LEU A 6 -19.94 -18.85 14.77
N GLN A 7 -21.12 -18.66 14.18
CA GLN A 7 -21.41 -19.13 12.84
C GLN A 7 -20.32 -18.58 11.90
N GLY A 8 -19.51 -19.49 11.35
CA GLY A 8 -18.32 -19.16 10.60
C GLY A 8 -18.65 -18.28 9.40
N ASN A 9 -18.16 -17.05 9.42
CA ASN A 9 -18.10 -16.22 8.22
C ASN A 9 -17.15 -16.92 7.24
N MET A 10 -17.64 -17.28 6.05
CA MET A 10 -16.79 -17.81 4.98
C MET A 10 -15.79 -16.71 4.60
N ILE A 11 -14.51 -16.88 4.94
CA ILE A 11 -13.45 -15.89 4.63
C ILE A 11 -13.43 -15.67 3.11
N GLN A 12 -13.96 -14.53 2.67
CA GLN A 12 -14.04 -14.14 1.28
C GLN A 12 -12.80 -13.30 0.94
N ASN A 13 -11.84 -13.89 0.23
CA ASN A 13 -10.69 -13.15 -0.27
C ASN A 13 -11.10 -12.42 -1.55
N GLN A 14 -11.32 -11.10 -1.45
CA GLN A 14 -11.60 -10.24 -2.58
C GLN A 14 -10.30 -9.68 -3.13
N TYR A 15 -10.00 -9.99 -4.38
CA TYR A 15 -8.92 -9.40 -5.15
C TYR A 15 -9.51 -8.31 -6.05
N GLY A 16 -8.71 -7.30 -6.39
CA GLY A 16 -9.14 -6.17 -7.22
C GLY A 16 -9.89 -6.61 -8.49
N ASN A 17 -10.79 -5.75 -9.00
CA ASN A 17 -11.62 -6.01 -10.17
C ASN A 17 -12.69 -7.12 -9.99
N GLY A 18 -13.21 -7.27 -8.76
CA GLY A 18 -14.35 -8.14 -8.48
C GLY A 18 -14.03 -9.64 -8.47
N ILE A 19 -12.74 -10.01 -8.40
CA ILE A 19 -12.33 -11.42 -8.31
C ILE A 19 -12.53 -11.87 -6.86
N VAL A 20 -13.57 -12.66 -6.64
CA VAL A 20 -13.93 -13.18 -5.33
C VAL A 20 -13.53 -14.66 -5.23
N CYS A 21 -12.56 -14.96 -4.37
CA CYS A 21 -12.15 -16.34 -4.11
C CYS A 21 -12.88 -16.86 -2.88
N GLN A 22 -13.97 -17.61 -3.10
CA GLN A 22 -14.64 -18.40 -2.07
C GLN A 22 -14.33 -19.88 -2.28
N GLY A 23 -13.91 -20.56 -1.23
CA GLY A 23 -13.70 -21.99 -1.23
C GLY A 23 -14.09 -22.60 0.11
N PRO A 24 -14.40 -23.90 0.15
CA PRO A 24 -14.66 -24.59 1.40
C PRO A 24 -13.42 -24.52 2.30
N MET A 25 -13.59 -24.09 3.54
CA MET A 25 -12.52 -24.03 4.54
C MET A 25 -12.92 -24.83 5.78
N LEU A 26 -11.99 -25.60 6.29
CA LEU A 26 -12.10 -26.18 7.63
C LEU A 26 -11.55 -25.17 8.61
N THR A 27 -12.40 -24.75 9.55
CA THR A 27 -12.05 -23.83 10.61
C THR A 27 -11.99 -24.60 11.93
N ALA A 28 -10.82 -24.59 12.57
CA ALA A 28 -10.60 -25.15 13.89
C ALA A 28 -10.22 -24.03 14.85
N SER A 29 -10.96 -23.91 15.95
CA SER A 29 -10.72 -22.88 16.98
C SER A 29 -10.45 -23.54 18.33
N PRO A 30 -9.24 -24.08 18.59
CA PRO A 30 -8.88 -24.51 19.93
C PRO A 30 -8.85 -23.31 20.89
N PHE A 31 -9.37 -23.52 22.09
CA PHE A 31 -9.23 -22.60 23.20
C PHE A 31 -8.59 -23.34 24.37
N LEU A 32 -7.62 -22.68 25.01
CA LEU A 32 -7.02 -23.11 26.26
C LEU A 32 -7.34 -22.06 27.30
N THR A 33 -7.96 -22.47 28.39
CA THR A 33 -8.28 -21.61 29.53
C THR A 33 -7.67 -22.21 30.77
N ASP A 34 -6.96 -21.39 31.52
CA ASP A 34 -6.47 -21.75 32.85
C ASP A 34 -7.03 -20.76 33.87
N SER A 35 -7.34 -21.30 35.04
CA SER A 35 -7.96 -20.58 36.14
C SER A 35 -7.18 -20.90 37.40
N PHE A 36 -6.46 -19.90 37.91
CA PHE A 36 -5.79 -19.98 39.19
C PHE A 36 -6.64 -19.31 40.25
N GLN A 37 -7.02 -20.06 41.28
CA GLN A 37 -7.69 -19.52 42.46
C GLN A 37 -6.82 -19.78 43.67
N GLN A 38 -6.40 -18.70 44.33
CA GLN A 38 -5.67 -18.79 45.59
C GLN A 38 -6.31 -17.88 46.63
N GLN A 39 -6.50 -18.45 47.81
CA GLN A 39 -6.87 -17.69 48.99
C GLN A 39 -5.62 -16.98 49.52
N LEU A 40 -5.68 -15.66 49.64
CA LEU A 40 -4.55 -14.88 50.11
C LEU A 40 -4.29 -15.17 51.61
N PRO A 41 -3.02 -15.09 52.03
CA PRO A 41 -2.66 -15.35 53.43
C PRO A 41 -3.03 -14.17 54.36
N HIS A 42 -3.21 -12.97 53.81
CA HIS A 42 -3.55 -11.80 54.61
C HIS A 42 -5.02 -11.82 55.00
N GLU A 43 -5.28 -11.62 56.28
CA GLU A 43 -6.60 -11.50 56.88
C GLU A 43 -6.65 -10.14 57.55
N TYR A 44 -7.68 -9.34 57.28
CA TYR A 44 -7.79 -8.03 57.89
C TYR A 44 -8.16 -8.15 59.37
N TRP A 45 -7.62 -7.25 60.16
CA TRP A 45 -7.83 -7.11 61.59
C TRP A 45 -8.51 -5.76 61.83
N TYR A 46 -9.53 -5.73 62.67
CA TYR A 46 -10.20 -4.47 63.05
C TYR A 46 -9.97 -4.19 64.52
N GLN A 47 -9.88 -2.90 64.85
CA GLN A 47 -9.65 -2.43 66.21
C GLN A 47 -10.99 -2.19 66.91
N SER A 48 -11.30 -3.03 67.89
CA SER A 48 -12.46 -2.85 68.75
C SER A 48 -12.07 -2.01 69.97
N PRO A 49 -12.73 -0.88 70.24
CA PRO A 49 -12.47 -0.09 71.45
C PRO A 49 -12.96 -0.86 72.69
N VAL A 50 -12.12 -0.91 73.73
CA VAL A 50 -12.48 -1.44 75.04
C VAL A 50 -12.73 -0.25 75.97
N TYR A 51 -13.89 -0.24 76.61
CA TYR A 51 -14.38 0.86 77.43
C TYR A 51 -14.21 0.56 78.92
N ASP A 52 -13.96 1.60 79.72
CA ASP A 52 -14.03 1.57 81.18
C ASP A 52 -15.49 1.56 81.66
N ASP A 53 -15.72 1.31 82.96
CA ASP A 53 -17.05 1.41 83.60
C ASP A 53 -17.67 2.82 83.44
N ASP A 54 -16.83 3.85 83.26
CA ASP A 54 -17.22 5.24 82.95
C ASP A 54 -17.42 5.53 81.45
N GLY A 55 -17.25 4.54 80.56
CA GLY A 55 -17.50 4.65 79.12
C GLY A 55 -16.40 5.32 78.29
N ASN A 56 -15.22 5.55 78.87
CA ASN A 56 -14.06 6.10 78.17
C ASN A 56 -13.24 4.98 77.48
N VAL A 57 -12.66 5.26 76.31
CA VAL A 57 -11.82 4.28 75.59
C VAL A 57 -10.47 4.15 76.30
N ILE A 58 -10.20 2.96 76.86
CA ILE A 58 -8.94 2.67 77.56
C ILE A 58 -7.87 2.28 76.55
N TYR A 59 -8.17 1.34 75.66
CA TYR A 59 -7.28 0.88 74.59
C TYR A 59 -8.05 0.18 73.47
N TYR A 60 -7.38 0.00 72.33
CA TYR A 60 -7.90 -0.73 71.18
C TYR A 60 -7.38 -2.18 71.19
N GLN A 61 -8.28 -3.14 71.02
CA GLN A 61 -7.94 -4.55 70.87
C GLN A 61 -8.13 -4.98 69.41
N ASP A 62 -7.13 -5.68 68.87
CA ASP A 62 -7.20 -6.26 67.53
C ASP A 62 -8.04 -7.55 67.54
N VAL A 63 -9.12 -7.58 66.75
CA VAL A 63 -10.01 -8.75 66.59
C VAL A 63 -9.95 -9.27 65.15
N ARG A 64 -9.89 -10.61 65.01
CA ARG A 64 -9.81 -11.30 63.71
C ARG A 64 -11.16 -11.24 62.99
N THR A 65 -11.14 -10.90 61.70
CA THR A 65 -12.38 -10.76 60.89
C THR A 65 -12.90 -12.08 60.31
N GLY A 66 -12.08 -13.14 60.20
CA GLY A 66 -12.46 -14.43 59.63
C GLY A 66 -12.67 -14.41 58.10
N GLN A 67 -12.57 -13.25 57.45
CA GLN A 67 -12.68 -13.09 56.00
C GLN A 67 -11.29 -13.09 55.37
N LYS A 68 -11.00 -14.12 54.57
CA LYS A 68 -9.80 -14.17 53.72
C LYS A 68 -10.16 -13.80 52.29
N ASP A 69 -9.40 -12.89 51.71
CA ASP A 69 -9.55 -12.51 50.30
C ASP A 69 -9.21 -13.69 49.38
N SER A 70 -10.00 -13.87 48.32
CA SER A 70 -9.71 -14.84 47.25
C SER A 70 -9.33 -14.09 45.98
N ALA A 71 -8.12 -14.30 45.48
CA ALA A 71 -7.74 -13.86 44.15
C ALA A 71 -8.03 -14.97 43.15
N SER A 72 -8.75 -14.62 42.09
CA SER A 72 -8.93 -15.48 40.92
C SER A 72 -8.29 -14.82 39.71
N LEU A 73 -7.37 -15.53 39.08
CA LEU A 73 -6.75 -15.12 37.82
C LEU A 73 -7.20 -16.11 36.75
N ASN A 74 -7.99 -15.63 35.81
CA ASN A 74 -8.42 -16.42 34.66
C ASN A 74 -7.73 -15.85 33.42
N TRP A 75 -7.03 -16.70 32.68
CA TRP A 75 -6.42 -16.33 31.42
C TRP A 75 -6.75 -17.38 30.38
N GLY A 76 -6.96 -16.92 29.16
CA GLY A 76 -7.40 -17.75 28.06
C GLY A 76 -6.74 -17.32 26.77
N PHE A 77 -6.47 -18.29 25.93
CA PHE A 77 -5.93 -18.08 24.60
C PHE A 77 -6.74 -18.90 23.61
N SER A 78 -7.09 -18.26 22.49
CA SER A 78 -7.80 -18.89 21.39
C SER A 78 -7.06 -18.63 20.09
N ILE A 79 -6.80 -19.68 19.34
CA ILE A 79 -6.29 -19.58 17.97
C ILE A 79 -7.39 -20.05 17.03
N THR A 80 -7.60 -19.35 15.93
CA THR A 80 -8.48 -19.79 14.86
C THR A 80 -7.63 -20.11 13.64
N PHE A 81 -7.62 -21.38 13.24
CA PHE A 81 -6.98 -21.84 12.02
C PHE A 81 -8.03 -22.07 10.95
N SER A 82 -7.89 -21.44 9.79
CA SER A 82 -8.76 -21.65 8.64
C SER A 82 -7.93 -22.19 7.48
N LEU A 83 -8.06 -23.50 7.22
CA LEU A 83 -7.37 -24.16 6.12
C LEU A 83 -8.34 -24.41 4.97
N PRO A 84 -8.00 -24.02 3.75
CA PRO A 84 -8.83 -24.34 2.59
C PRO A 84 -8.74 -25.83 2.26
N LEU A 85 -9.89 -26.46 2.04
CA LEU A 85 -9.96 -27.87 1.64
C LEU A 85 -9.68 -28.08 0.16
N ASP A 86 -9.86 -27.04 -0.66
CA ASP A 86 -9.63 -27.10 -2.09
C ASP A 86 -8.52 -26.14 -2.54
N ASN A 87 -7.35 -26.70 -2.78
CA ASN A 87 -6.19 -25.98 -3.32
C ASN A 87 -6.34 -25.65 -4.81
N SER A 88 -7.18 -26.39 -5.55
CA SER A 88 -7.31 -26.21 -7.00
C SER A 88 -8.08 -24.94 -7.36
N LEU A 89 -9.20 -24.67 -6.67
CA LEU A 89 -9.97 -23.44 -6.80
C LEU A 89 -9.15 -22.23 -6.37
N GLN A 90 -8.43 -22.33 -5.26
CA GLN A 90 -7.55 -21.24 -4.81
C GLN A 90 -6.41 -20.94 -5.78
N LYS A 91 -5.78 -21.97 -6.35
CA LYS A 91 -4.70 -21.79 -7.32
C LYS A 91 -5.18 -21.11 -8.60
N ARG A 92 -6.35 -21.51 -9.10
CA ARG A 92 -6.99 -20.85 -10.27
C ARG A 92 -7.34 -19.40 -9.94
N CYS A 93 -7.88 -19.13 -8.76
CA CYS A 93 -8.26 -17.79 -8.37
C CYS A 93 -7.05 -16.86 -8.18
N LYS A 94 -5.98 -17.34 -7.55
CA LYS A 94 -4.69 -16.62 -7.48
C LYS A 94 -4.10 -16.36 -8.86
N ALA A 95 -4.14 -17.35 -9.75
CA ALA A 95 -3.68 -17.17 -11.14
C ALA A 95 -4.48 -16.10 -11.90
N MET A 96 -5.80 -16.01 -11.67
CA MET A 96 -6.61 -14.94 -12.26
C MET A 96 -6.24 -13.56 -11.69
N ALA A 97 -6.00 -13.47 -10.38
CA ALA A 97 -5.51 -12.24 -9.75
C ALA A 97 -4.14 -11.82 -10.32
N ASP A 98 -3.21 -12.76 -10.48
CA ASP A 98 -1.89 -12.51 -11.07
C ASP A 98 -1.98 -12.01 -12.51
N LYS A 99 -2.89 -12.61 -13.30
CA LYS A 99 -3.14 -12.18 -14.68
C LYS A 99 -3.71 -10.77 -14.72
N TRP A 100 -4.59 -10.42 -13.79
CA TRP A 100 -5.12 -9.07 -13.69
C TRP A 100 -4.05 -8.05 -13.31
N LEU A 101 -3.18 -8.37 -12.34
CA LEU A 101 -2.04 -7.52 -11.98
C LEU A 101 -1.11 -7.31 -13.18
N ALA A 102 -0.85 -8.36 -13.95
CA ALA A 102 -0.05 -8.26 -15.17
C ALA A 102 -0.70 -7.31 -16.21
N ILE A 103 -2.02 -7.39 -16.39
CA ILE A 103 -2.75 -6.47 -17.29
C ILE A 103 -2.68 -5.02 -16.78
N GLN A 104 -2.80 -4.80 -15.47
CA GLN A 104 -2.66 -3.47 -14.89
C GLN A 104 -1.26 -2.89 -15.08
N ASP A 105 -0.22 -3.72 -14.93
CA ASP A 105 1.16 -3.32 -15.20
C ASP A 105 1.37 -2.94 -16.67
N GLN A 106 0.78 -3.70 -17.61
CA GLN A 106 0.80 -3.32 -19.03
C GLN A 106 0.10 -1.99 -19.27
N ASN A 107 -1.10 -1.80 -18.70
CA ASN A 107 -1.82 -0.54 -18.82
C ASN A 107 -1.00 0.65 -18.28
N LEU A 108 -0.26 0.47 -17.18
CA LEU A 108 0.62 1.52 -16.64
C LEU A 108 1.74 1.88 -17.61
N LYS A 109 2.41 0.87 -18.16
CA LYS A 109 3.47 1.05 -19.16
C LYS A 109 2.95 1.73 -20.42
N ASP A 110 1.76 1.35 -20.88
CA ASP A 110 1.09 1.98 -22.02
C ASP A 110 0.74 3.45 -21.74
N LYS A 111 0.31 3.79 -20.52
CA LYS A 111 0.09 5.19 -20.11
C LYS A 111 1.39 6.00 -20.08
N GLN A 112 2.48 5.43 -19.61
CA GLN A 112 3.79 6.09 -19.65
C GLN A 112 4.25 6.31 -21.10
N LEU A 113 4.21 5.27 -21.93
CA LEU A 113 4.59 5.37 -23.33
C LEU A 113 3.73 6.39 -24.09
N SER A 114 2.42 6.35 -23.89
CA SER A 114 1.51 7.32 -24.53
C SER A 114 1.76 8.75 -24.06
N TRP A 115 2.10 8.98 -22.78
CA TRP A 115 2.53 10.29 -22.29
C TRP A 115 3.80 10.77 -22.99
N HIS A 116 4.82 9.91 -23.11
CA HIS A 116 6.06 10.25 -23.82
C HIS A 116 5.81 10.55 -25.31
N VAL A 117 4.98 9.76 -25.98
CA VAL A 117 4.63 9.99 -27.39
C VAL A 117 3.86 11.30 -27.57
N ALA A 118 2.89 11.59 -26.70
CA ALA A 118 2.15 12.85 -26.72
C ALA A 118 3.09 14.05 -26.52
N ARG A 119 3.97 13.97 -25.52
CA ARG A 119 5.02 14.97 -25.27
C ARG A 119 5.88 15.22 -26.50
N LEU A 120 6.43 14.16 -27.11
CA LEU A 120 7.28 14.28 -28.29
C LEU A 120 6.55 14.91 -29.48
N LYS A 121 5.26 14.61 -29.66
CA LYS A 121 4.42 15.21 -30.72
C LYS A 121 4.21 16.70 -30.49
N GLU A 122 3.85 17.11 -29.28
CA GLU A 122 3.63 18.53 -28.95
C GLU A 122 4.93 19.34 -29.05
N CYS A 123 6.03 18.86 -28.45
CA CYS A 123 7.34 19.49 -28.57
C CYS A 123 7.78 19.60 -30.05
N GLY A 124 7.55 18.55 -30.86
CA GLY A 124 7.86 18.54 -32.28
C GLY A 124 7.02 19.51 -33.11
N ALA A 125 5.74 19.69 -32.75
CA ALA A 125 4.86 20.67 -33.39
C ALA A 125 5.29 22.11 -33.06
N LEU A 126 5.57 22.40 -31.79
CA LEU A 126 6.03 23.72 -31.33
C LEU A 126 7.38 24.12 -31.94
N LYS A 127 8.32 23.17 -32.05
CA LYS A 127 9.62 23.44 -32.66
C LYS A 127 9.53 23.65 -34.17
N LYS A 128 8.56 23.01 -34.84
CA LYS A 128 8.24 23.29 -36.24
C LYS A 128 7.58 24.66 -36.43
N SER A 129 6.81 25.16 -35.46
CA SER A 129 6.26 26.52 -35.49
C SER A 129 7.25 27.60 -35.04
N GLY A 130 8.49 27.21 -34.67
CA GLY A 130 9.56 28.14 -34.29
C GLY A 130 9.49 28.64 -32.84
N ILE A 131 8.70 27.99 -31.98
CA ILE A 131 8.60 28.33 -30.56
C ILE A 131 9.66 27.54 -29.79
N GLU A 132 10.56 28.24 -29.11
CA GLU A 132 11.59 27.66 -28.26
C GLU A 132 11.41 28.08 -26.80
N PHE A 133 11.63 27.14 -25.88
CA PHE A 133 11.56 27.40 -24.45
C PHE A 133 12.89 27.94 -23.91
N ALA A 134 12.85 28.79 -22.89
CA ALA A 134 14.04 29.31 -22.23
C ALA A 134 14.79 28.20 -21.47
N LYS A 135 16.13 28.21 -21.52
CA LYS A 135 17.01 27.18 -20.93
C LYS A 135 16.81 26.92 -19.42
N GLY A 136 16.28 27.90 -18.68
CA GLY A 136 16.00 27.75 -17.25
C GLY A 136 14.58 27.25 -16.91
N SER A 137 13.74 26.99 -17.92
CA SER A 137 12.36 26.56 -17.70
C SER A 137 12.24 25.03 -17.62
N VAL A 138 11.29 24.54 -16.82
CA VAL A 138 11.01 23.09 -16.69
C VAL A 138 10.60 22.48 -18.04
N PHE A 139 9.97 23.27 -18.92
CA PHE A 139 9.56 22.82 -20.25
C PHE A 139 10.73 22.65 -21.21
N TYR A 140 11.85 23.36 -21.01
CA TYR A 140 13.05 23.17 -21.82
C TYR A 140 13.66 21.79 -21.61
N SER A 141 13.80 21.35 -20.35
CA SER A 141 14.28 19.99 -20.03
C SER A 141 13.34 18.88 -20.54
N LEU A 142 12.06 19.20 -20.79
CA LEU A 142 11.06 18.23 -21.21
C LEU A 142 11.11 17.95 -22.74
N CYS A 143 11.56 18.92 -23.54
CA CYS A 143 11.61 18.88 -25.00
C CYS A 143 13.05 18.86 -25.58
N GLU A 144 14.07 18.72 -24.73
CA GLU A 144 15.49 18.80 -25.11
C GLU A 144 15.90 17.71 -26.11
N ASP A 145 15.27 16.55 -26.02
CA ASP A 145 15.44 15.37 -26.87
C ASP A 145 14.96 15.58 -28.31
N VAL A 146 14.01 16.49 -28.54
CA VAL A 146 13.40 16.70 -29.86
C VAL A 146 14.23 17.67 -30.70
N ARG A 147 14.80 17.18 -31.80
CA ARG A 147 15.49 17.99 -32.83
C ARG A 147 14.72 17.93 -34.14
N VAL A 148 14.48 19.08 -34.74
CA VAL A 148 13.85 19.16 -36.06
C VAL A 148 14.95 19.05 -37.10
N LEU A 149 14.93 17.97 -37.86
CA LEU A 149 15.72 17.86 -39.09
C LEU A 149 14.87 18.33 -40.27
N PRO A 150 15.48 18.91 -41.31
CA PRO A 150 14.79 19.21 -42.55
C PRO A 150 14.13 17.93 -43.08
N LYS A 151 12.91 18.06 -43.61
CA LYS A 151 12.16 16.92 -44.16
C LYS A 151 12.96 16.28 -45.28
N MET A 152 13.06 14.95 -45.28
CA MET A 152 13.76 14.20 -46.33
C MET A 152 13.24 14.60 -47.71
N GLY A 153 14.14 14.95 -48.63
CA GLY A 153 13.83 15.41 -50.00
C GLY A 153 13.68 16.93 -50.17
N GLN A 154 13.86 17.75 -49.13
CA GLN A 154 13.93 19.20 -49.25
C GLN A 154 15.38 19.65 -49.45
N VAL A 155 15.66 20.36 -50.54
CA VAL A 155 16.98 20.97 -50.79
C VAL A 155 17.12 22.18 -49.87
N LEU A 156 18.09 22.14 -48.94
CA LEU A 156 18.38 23.30 -48.08
C LEU A 156 18.92 24.45 -48.97
N PRO A 157 18.56 25.71 -48.66
CA PRO A 157 19.10 26.84 -49.37
C PRO A 157 20.63 26.86 -49.21
N HIS A 158 21.33 26.61 -50.31
CA HIS A 158 22.77 26.70 -50.43
C HIS A 158 23.07 27.74 -51.51
N ARG A 159 24.19 28.47 -51.36
CA ARG A 159 24.68 29.39 -52.39
C ARG A 159 25.81 28.73 -53.16
N HIS A 160 25.80 28.90 -54.46
CA HIS A 160 26.94 28.62 -55.31
C HIS A 160 27.73 29.92 -55.49
N GLU A 161 29.04 29.87 -55.27
CA GLU A 161 29.94 30.94 -55.72
C GLU A 161 30.07 30.85 -57.24
N VAL A 162 29.62 31.90 -57.92
CA VAL A 162 29.76 32.00 -59.38
C VAL A 162 31.20 32.44 -59.66
N PRO A 163 31.99 31.64 -60.40
CA PRO A 163 33.33 32.06 -60.78
C PRO A 163 33.26 33.31 -61.68
N PRO A 164 34.18 34.27 -61.55
CA PRO A 164 34.16 35.49 -62.33
C PRO A 164 34.27 35.19 -63.83
N ILE A 165 33.36 35.78 -64.61
CA ILE A 165 33.34 35.70 -66.08
C ILE A 165 34.61 36.34 -66.67
N THR A 166 35.55 35.53 -67.14
CA THR A 166 36.60 35.99 -68.06
C THR A 166 36.01 36.11 -69.46
N SER A 167 35.76 37.35 -69.90
CA SER A 167 35.32 37.67 -71.26
C SER A 167 36.44 37.40 -72.27
N SER A 168 36.44 36.23 -72.93
CA SER A 168 37.24 35.99 -74.13
C SER A 168 36.43 36.39 -75.38
N SER A 169 36.96 37.39 -76.09
CA SER A 169 36.46 38.01 -77.32
C SER A 169 36.00 37.02 -78.41
N PHE A 170 34.80 37.25 -78.93
CA PHE A 170 34.22 36.58 -80.09
C PHE A 170 34.74 37.22 -81.38
N SER A 171 35.67 36.58 -82.10
CA SER A 171 36.10 37.02 -83.44
C SER A 171 35.17 36.41 -84.49
N LYS A 172 34.45 37.28 -85.21
CA LYS A 172 33.55 36.98 -86.33
C LYS A 172 34.36 36.65 -87.60
N PRO A 173 34.07 35.56 -88.34
CA PRO A 173 34.69 35.33 -89.64
C PRO A 173 33.91 36.04 -90.77
N GLU A 174 34.66 36.59 -91.74
CA GLU A 174 34.22 37.09 -93.05
C GLU A 174 33.85 35.94 -94.01
#